data_AF-A0A821UCQ7-F1
#
_entry.id   AF-A0A821UCQ7-F1
#
_cell.length_a   1.000
_cell.length_b   1.000
_cell.length_c   1.000
_cell.angle_alpha   90.00
_cell.angle_beta   90.00
_cell.angle_gamma   90.00
#
_symmetry.space_group_name_H-M   'P 1'
#
loop_
_entity.id
_entity.type
_entity.pdbx_description
1 polymer ?
#
loop_
_entity_poly.entity_id
_entity_poly.type
_entity_poly.pdbx_seq_one_letter_code
_entity_poly.pdbx_strand_id
1 'polypeptide(L)'
;VMRLRKIYASKKPLNGVRLAGCLHLTAQTGVMIETFRALGAEVQWSSCNPLSTQDHVAAALVKAGIPIYAWKGETEEEKLWCIDM
;
A
#
# COMPACT_ATOMS: atom_id res chain seq x y z
N VAL A 1 5.57 -1.79 13.43
CA VAL A 1 5.80 -2.52 12.15
C VAL A 1 7.21 -3.12 12.01
N MET A 2 8.30 -2.37 12.27
CA MET A 2 9.67 -2.88 12.08
C MET A 2 10.02 -4.15 12.88
N ARG A 3 9.54 -4.26 14.13
CA ARG A 3 9.73 -5.47 14.94
C ARG A 3 9.09 -6.72 14.32
N LEU A 4 7.89 -6.58 13.76
CA LEU A 4 7.19 -7.67 13.07
C LEU A 4 7.97 -8.11 11.83
N ARG A 5 8.44 -7.14 11.01
CA ARG A 5 9.28 -7.41 9.85
C ARG A 5 10.52 -8.21 10.25
N LYS A 6 11.24 -7.81 11.30
CA LYS A 6 12.44 -8.50 11.79
C LYS A 6 12.17 -9.95 12.22
N ILE A 7 11.08 -10.21 12.93
CA ILE A 7 10.78 -11.53 13.51
C ILE A 7 10.22 -12.50 12.46
N TYR A 8 9.41 -12.01 11.52
CA TYR A 8 8.59 -12.86 10.66
C TYR A 8 8.97 -12.84 9.17
N ALA A 9 9.88 -11.97 8.72
CA ALA A 9 10.25 -11.91 7.30
C ALA A 9 10.82 -13.23 6.76
N SER A 10 11.58 -13.98 7.57
CA SER A 10 12.09 -15.31 7.15
C SER A 10 11.02 -16.38 7.13
N LYS A 11 9.96 -16.23 7.94
CA LYS A 11 8.85 -17.18 8.03
C LYS A 11 7.78 -16.96 6.96
N LYS A 12 7.79 -15.79 6.31
CA LYS A 12 6.84 -15.36 5.27
C LYS A 12 5.39 -15.78 5.57
N PRO A 13 4.82 -15.38 6.73
CA PRO A 13 3.51 -15.87 7.16
C PRO A 13 2.35 -15.44 6.26
N LEU A 14 2.55 -14.46 5.38
CA LEU A 14 1.56 -14.00 4.43
C LEU A 14 1.80 -14.52 3.01
N ASN A 15 2.66 -15.54 2.84
CA ASN A 15 2.92 -16.12 1.53
C ASN A 15 1.62 -16.66 0.89
N GLY A 16 1.37 -16.30 -0.36
CA GLY A 16 0.15 -16.65 -1.08
C GLY A 16 -1.09 -15.81 -0.72
N VAL A 17 -0.97 -14.86 0.22
CA VAL A 17 -2.05 -13.92 0.54
C VAL A 17 -2.02 -12.76 -0.45
N ARG A 18 -3.16 -12.49 -1.08
CA ARG A 18 -3.41 -11.27 -1.86
C ARG A 18 -4.12 -10.25 -0.97
N LEU A 19 -3.50 -9.09 -0.78
CA LEU A 19 -3.96 -8.04 0.11
C LEU A 19 -4.24 -6.75 -0.67
N ALA A 20 -5.51 -6.40 -0.77
CA ALA A 20 -5.95 -5.08 -1.23
C ALA A 20 -6.18 -4.17 -0.02
N GLY A 21 -5.62 -2.95 -0.05
CA GLY A 21 -5.80 -1.96 1.01
C GLY A 21 -6.44 -0.67 0.50
N CYS A 22 -7.40 -0.14 1.27
CA CYS A 22 -7.99 1.18 1.07
C CYS A 22 -7.80 2.00 2.35
N LEU A 23 -6.69 2.74 2.42
CA LEU A 23 -6.27 3.51 3.60
C LEU A 23 -5.43 4.71 3.16
N HIS A 24 -5.44 5.80 3.92
CA HIS A 24 -4.60 6.99 3.68
C HIS A 24 -3.18 6.62 3.24
N LEU A 25 -2.80 7.06 2.03
CA LEU A 25 -1.50 6.70 1.46
C LEU A 25 -0.42 7.71 1.86
N THR A 26 0.11 7.53 3.07
CA THR A 26 1.18 8.36 3.65
C THR A 26 2.46 7.55 3.84
N ALA A 27 3.55 8.20 4.25
CA ALA A 27 4.83 7.54 4.56
C ALA A 27 4.68 6.41 5.59
N GLN A 28 3.83 6.59 6.62
CA GLN A 28 3.57 5.58 7.64
C GLN A 28 2.90 4.33 7.03
N THR A 29 1.90 4.54 6.16
CA THR A 29 1.26 3.47 5.41
C THR A 29 2.24 2.77 4.47
N GLY A 30 3.16 3.51 3.83
CA GLY A 30 4.22 2.93 3.01
C GLY A 30 5.09 1.92 3.78
N VAL A 31 5.53 2.26 5.00
CA VAL A 31 6.30 1.32 5.85
C VAL A 31 5.47 0.08 6.22
N MET A 32 4.16 0.24 6.39
CA MET A 32 3.25 -0.88 6.64
C MET A 32 3.10 -1.78 5.40
N ILE A 33 2.83 -1.22 4.22
CA ILE A 33 2.70 -1.93 2.94
C ILE A 33 3.96 -2.76 2.66
N GLU A 34 5.13 -2.13 2.74
CA GLU A 34 6.40 -2.84 2.57
C GLU A 34 6.61 -3.95 3.61
N THR A 35 6.05 -3.78 4.83
CA THR A 35 6.10 -4.83 5.84
C THR A 35 5.27 -6.03 5.41
N PHE A 36 4.03 -5.83 4.92
CA PHE A 36 3.21 -6.93 4.42
C PHE A 36 3.90 -7.67 3.27
N ARG A 37 4.47 -6.94 2.30
CA ARG A 37 5.27 -7.54 1.22
C ARG A 37 6.49 -8.30 1.75
N ALA A 38 7.21 -7.74 2.70
CA ALA A 38 8.34 -8.42 3.34
C ALA A 38 7.91 -9.69 4.09
N LEU A 39 6.67 -9.75 4.58
CA LEU A 39 6.07 -10.93 5.19
C LEU A 39 5.44 -11.91 4.18
N GLY A 40 5.53 -11.65 2.87
CA GLY A 40 5.16 -12.57 1.80
C GLY A 40 3.86 -12.26 1.06
N ALA A 41 3.14 -11.19 1.42
CA ALA A 41 1.90 -10.83 0.74
C ALA A 41 2.14 -10.23 -0.65
N GLU A 42 1.25 -10.52 -1.58
CA GLU A 42 1.02 -9.71 -2.79
C GLU A 42 0.12 -8.54 -2.41
N VAL A 43 0.53 -7.31 -2.70
CA VAL A 43 -0.11 -6.10 -2.18
C VAL A 43 -0.53 -5.18 -3.31
N GLN A 44 -1.73 -4.62 -3.23
CA GLN A 44 -2.18 -3.48 -4.04
C GLN A 44 -2.91 -2.48 -3.16
N TRP A 45 -2.86 -1.19 -3.50
CA TRP A 45 -3.31 -0.14 -2.58
C TRP A 45 -3.99 1.05 -3.25
N SER A 46 -5.06 1.53 -2.62
CA SER A 46 -5.73 2.78 -2.92
C SER A 46 -5.91 3.64 -1.66
N SER A 47 -6.29 4.90 -1.83
CA SER A 47 -6.51 5.82 -0.72
C SER A 47 -7.98 5.87 -0.31
N CYS A 48 -8.27 5.90 0.99
CA CYS A 48 -9.64 6.07 1.48
C CYS A 48 -10.11 7.54 1.46
N ASN A 49 -9.21 8.49 1.21
CA ASN A 49 -9.51 9.92 1.15
C ASN A 49 -8.67 10.62 0.06
N PRO A 50 -9.32 11.31 -0.91
CA PRO A 50 -8.67 12.00 -2.03
C PRO A 50 -7.57 12.99 -1.64
N LEU A 51 -7.67 13.64 -0.47
CA LEU A 51 -6.72 14.69 -0.06
C LEU A 51 -5.57 14.16 0.80
N SER A 52 -5.61 12.89 1.18
CA SER A 52 -4.68 12.31 2.16
C SER A 52 -3.42 11.70 1.55
N THR A 53 -3.42 11.45 0.24
CA THR A 53 -2.29 10.84 -0.45
C THR A 53 -1.07 11.77 -0.41
N GLN A 54 0.08 11.18 -0.11
CA GLN A 54 1.38 11.82 -0.26
C GLN A 54 2.02 11.30 -1.56
N ASP A 55 1.97 12.08 -2.64
CA ASP A 55 2.33 11.61 -3.99
C ASP A 55 3.76 11.10 -4.10
N HIS A 56 4.69 11.71 -3.36
CA HIS A 56 6.08 11.24 -3.30
C HIS A 56 6.21 9.84 -2.69
N VAL A 57 5.32 9.47 -1.76
CA VAL A 57 5.25 8.12 -1.18
C VAL A 57 4.61 7.15 -2.17
N ALA A 58 3.51 7.56 -2.82
CA ALA A 58 2.89 6.79 -3.88
C ALA A 58 3.90 6.45 -4.98
N ALA A 59 4.63 7.45 -5.48
CA ALA A 59 5.68 7.29 -6.47
C ALA A 59 6.82 6.36 -6.00
N ALA A 60 7.24 6.47 -4.73
CA ALA A 60 8.27 5.59 -4.17
C ALA A 60 7.81 4.11 -4.11
N LEU A 61 6.56 3.85 -3.73
CA LEU A 61 5.98 2.51 -3.69
C LEU A 61 5.80 1.91 -5.09
N VAL A 62 5.33 2.71 -6.05
CA VAL A 62 5.26 2.30 -7.47
C VAL A 62 6.66 1.96 -8.00
N LYS A 63 7.67 2.79 -7.71
CA LYS A 63 9.07 2.51 -8.08
C LYS A 63 9.60 1.23 -7.43
N ALA A 64 9.13 0.87 -6.24
CA ALA A 64 9.43 -0.40 -5.60
C ALA A 64 8.71 -1.61 -6.23
N GLY A 65 7.81 -1.39 -7.20
CA GLY A 65 7.05 -2.44 -7.89
C GLY A 65 5.77 -2.84 -7.15
N ILE A 66 5.17 -1.93 -6.38
CA ILE A 66 3.90 -2.16 -5.69
C ILE A 66 2.80 -1.41 -6.46
N PRO A 67 1.73 -2.09 -6.91
CA PRO A 67 0.57 -1.43 -7.52
C PRO A 67 -0.08 -0.43 -6.55
N ILE A 68 -0.13 0.83 -6.97
CA ILE A 68 -0.74 1.93 -6.23
C ILE A 68 -1.72 2.64 -7.17
N TYR A 69 -2.94 2.82 -6.69
CA TYR A 69 -4.04 3.49 -7.36
C TYR A 69 -4.48 4.63 -6.45
N ALA A 70 -3.64 5.65 -6.32
CA ALA A 70 -3.96 6.84 -5.54
C ALA A 70 -3.04 8.02 -5.88
N TRP A 71 -3.60 9.23 -5.85
CA TRP A 71 -2.89 10.50 -5.88
C TRP A 71 -3.64 11.56 -5.07
N LYS A 72 -2.99 12.67 -4.75
CA LYS A 72 -3.63 13.75 -4.01
C LYS A 72 -4.53 14.55 -4.94
N GLY A 73 -5.78 14.75 -4.52
CA GLY A 73 -6.76 15.56 -5.25
C GLY A 73 -7.56 14.75 -6.27
N GLU A 74 -7.69 13.43 -6.10
CA GLU A 74 -8.64 12.62 -6.85
C GLU A 74 -10.06 13.22 -6.84
N THR A 75 -10.73 13.15 -7.97
CA THR A 75 -12.19 13.31 -8.05
C THR A 75 -12.89 12.10 -7.43
N GLU A 76 -14.20 12.21 -7.21
CA GLU A 76 -14.99 11.09 -6.68
C GLU A 76 -15.02 9.88 -7.64
N GLU A 77 -15.11 10.14 -8.95
CA GLU A 77 -15.07 9.10 -9.99
C GLU A 77 -13.72 8.40 -10.04
N GLU A 78 -12.62 9.16 -10.00
CA GLU A 78 -11.26 8.59 -9.97
C GLU A 78 -11.04 7.75 -8.70
N LYS A 79 -11.53 8.22 -7.55
CA LYS A 79 -11.48 7.43 -6.31
C LYS A 79 -12.24 6.12 -6.44
N LEU A 80 -13.43 6.13 -7.04
CA LEU A 80 -14.22 4.92 -7.27
C LEU A 80 -13.49 3.95 -8.21
N TRP A 81 -12.88 4.46 -9.29
CA TRP A 81 -12.03 3.65 -10.15
C TRP A 81 -10.83 3.05 -9.40
N CYS A 82 -10.20 3.83 -8.50
CA CYS A 82 -9.07 3.38 -7.71
C CYS A 82 -9.41 2.26 -6.71
N ILE A 83 -10.64 2.15 -6.22
CA ILE A 83 -11.03 1.08 -5.26
C ILE A 83 -11.47 -0.21 -5.94
N ASP A 84 -11.81 -0.19 -7.24
CA ASP A 84 -12.20 -1.36 -8.04
C ASP A 84 -11.01 -2.25 -8.49
N MET A 85 -9.80 -1.91 -8.03
CA MET A 85 -8.52 -2.59 -8.32
C MET A 85 -8.46 -4.07 -7.89
#